data_AF-G8BG59-F1
#
_entry.id   AF-G8BG59-F1
#
_cell.length_a   1.000
_cell.length_b   1.000
_cell.length_c   1.000
_cell.angle_alpha   90.00
_cell.angle_beta   90.00
_cell.angle_gamma   90.00
#
_symmetry.space_group_name_H-M   'P 1'
#
loop_
_entity.id
_entity.type
_entity.pdbx_description
1 polymer ?
#
loop_
_entity_poly.entity_id
_entity_poly.type
_entity_poly.pdbx_seq_one_letter_code
_entity_poly.pdbx_strand_id
1 'polypeptide(L)'
;MATEDWRKIDIDALEPEYHLSAAELVPDLPQVSQSQISSVAQQVRSQLSSGQFQQALELALDNAPYIADSPQTKEMHAKTVFEILCSIKNNNNVSELGQFVKSLNQEQQDTLIKYLYKSMSEPYGQKQGGLLLNWFEKTVEITGVGAIARYMTDRRTV
;
A
#
# COMPACT_ATOMS: atom_id res chain seq x y z
N MET A 1 41.83 -24.80 -19.55
CA MET A 1 40.85 -24.85 -20.66
C MET A 1 39.53 -24.40 -20.08
N ALA A 2 38.94 -23.33 -20.62
CA ALA A 2 37.85 -22.59 -20.00
C ALA A 2 36.65 -23.49 -19.67
N THR A 3 36.28 -23.49 -18.40
CA THR A 3 35.16 -24.20 -17.77
C THR A 3 33.92 -23.31 -17.74
N GLU A 4 33.55 -22.68 -18.86
CA GLU A 4 32.35 -21.85 -18.95
C GLU A 4 31.36 -22.41 -19.97
N ASP A 5 30.11 -22.56 -19.52
CA ASP A 5 29.00 -23.10 -20.27
C ASP A 5 28.36 -21.99 -21.11
N TRP A 6 28.85 -21.83 -22.33
CA TRP A 6 28.47 -20.77 -23.28
C TRP A 6 26.97 -20.68 -23.59
N ARG A 7 26.18 -21.71 -23.28
CA ARG A 7 24.72 -21.72 -23.46
C ARG A 7 23.95 -21.04 -22.32
N LYS A 8 24.61 -20.72 -21.22
CA LYS A 8 24.03 -20.04 -20.05
C LYS A 8 24.31 -18.54 -20.02
N ILE A 9 25.05 -18.04 -21.01
CA ILE A 9 25.32 -16.60 -21.11
C ILE A 9 24.02 -15.92 -21.50
N ASP A 10 23.57 -15.00 -20.65
CA ASP A 10 22.42 -14.13 -20.91
C ASP A 10 22.84 -13.02 -21.87
N ILE A 11 22.67 -13.29 -23.17
CA ILE A 11 22.99 -12.33 -24.23
C ILE A 11 21.96 -11.20 -24.31
N ASP A 12 20.73 -11.45 -23.86
CA ASP A 12 19.63 -10.47 -23.89
C ASP A 12 19.90 -9.32 -22.90
N ALA A 13 20.65 -9.58 -21.83
CA ALA A 13 21.12 -8.54 -20.91
C ALA A 13 22.04 -7.48 -21.55
N LEU A 14 22.60 -7.75 -22.74
CA LEU A 14 23.47 -6.83 -23.49
C LEU A 14 22.76 -6.11 -24.63
N GLU A 15 21.49 -6.44 -24.90
CA GLU A 15 20.70 -5.84 -25.98
C GLU A 15 20.32 -4.38 -25.64
N PRO A 16 20.60 -3.39 -26.52
CA PRO A 16 20.39 -1.97 -26.25
C PRO A 16 18.94 -1.56 -25.94
N GLU A 17 17.97 -2.39 -26.34
CA GLU A 17 16.53 -2.19 -26.13
C GLU A 17 16.05 -2.58 -24.73
N TYR A 18 16.85 -3.32 -23.95
CA TYR A 18 16.58 -3.68 -22.55
C TYR A 18 17.17 -2.66 -21.55
N HIS A 19 17.08 -1.38 -21.88
CA HIS A 19 17.74 -0.31 -21.12
C HIS A 19 16.97 0.16 -19.87
N LEU A 20 15.78 -0.37 -19.57
CA LEU A 20 14.97 0.13 -18.46
C LEU A 20 15.52 -0.39 -17.13
N SER A 21 16.37 0.41 -16.49
CA SER A 21 16.95 0.06 -15.20
C SER A 21 15.92 0.16 -14.08
N ALA A 22 16.08 -0.66 -13.02
CA ALA A 22 15.20 -0.60 -11.85
C ALA A 22 15.20 0.80 -11.19
N ALA A 23 16.27 1.59 -11.36
CA ALA A 23 16.38 2.95 -10.87
C ALA A 23 15.52 3.94 -11.67
N GLU A 24 15.44 3.78 -12.99
CA GLU A 24 14.57 4.61 -13.87
C GLU A 24 13.08 4.29 -13.70
N LEU A 25 12.77 3.15 -13.07
CA LEU A 25 11.40 2.79 -12.68
C LEU A 25 10.96 3.45 -11.37
N VAL A 26 11.88 4.06 -10.61
CA VAL A 26 11.56 4.71 -9.34
C VAL A 26 10.88 6.06 -9.64
N PRO A 27 9.72 6.34 -9.01
CA PRO A 27 9.07 7.65 -9.12
C PRO A 27 10.01 8.78 -8.69
N ASP A 28 9.89 9.97 -9.29
CA ASP A 28 10.60 11.16 -8.82
C ASP A 28 9.82 11.82 -7.67
N LEU A 29 9.96 11.28 -6.45
CA LEU A 29 9.31 11.77 -5.24
C LEU A 29 10.34 12.01 -4.13
N PRO A 30 10.06 12.90 -3.16
CA PRO A 30 10.92 13.07 -2.00
C PRO A 30 10.96 11.77 -1.19
N GLN A 31 12.16 11.42 -0.68
CA GLN A 31 12.33 10.29 0.22
C GLN A 31 11.67 10.60 1.57
N VAL A 32 10.90 9.64 2.07
CA VAL A 32 10.28 9.73 3.40
C VAL A 32 11.17 9.04 4.42
N SER A 33 11.44 9.73 5.53
CA SER A 33 12.24 9.20 6.64
C SER A 33 11.41 8.37 7.61
N GLN A 34 12.05 7.40 8.27
CA GLN A 34 11.42 6.59 9.32
C GLN A 34 10.85 7.44 10.48
N SER A 35 11.51 8.55 10.84
CA SER A 35 11.02 9.47 11.88
C SER A 35 9.69 10.12 11.51
N GLN A 36 9.51 10.45 10.24
CA GLN A 36 8.29 11.08 9.74
C GLN A 36 7.12 10.10 9.80
N ILE A 37 7.31 8.87 9.33
CA ILE A 37 6.29 7.80 9.44
C ILE A 37 5.99 7.46 10.89
N SER A 38 7.00 7.44 11.76
CA SER A 38 6.80 7.20 13.20
C SER A 38 5.91 8.27 13.83
N SER A 39 6.07 9.54 13.42
CA SER A 39 5.23 10.64 13.88
C SER A 39 3.79 10.51 13.38
N VAL A 40 3.60 10.12 12.11
CA VAL A 40 2.28 9.85 11.53
C VAL A 40 1.59 8.71 12.28
N ALA A 41 2.30 7.62 12.57
CA ALA A 41 1.75 6.50 13.34
C ALA A 41 1.33 6.89 14.77
N GLN A 42 2.05 7.81 15.42
CA GLN A 42 1.64 8.35 16.72
C GLN A 42 0.36 9.19 16.62
N GLN A 43 0.24 10.04 15.60
CA GLN A 43 -0.95 10.85 15.36
C GLN A 43 -2.17 9.97 15.07
N VAL A 44 -2.01 8.97 14.22
CA VAL A 44 -3.05 7.97 13.92
C VAL A 44 -3.53 7.28 15.20
N ARG A 45 -2.62 6.78 16.04
CA ARG A 45 -3.01 6.13 17.30
C ARG A 45 -3.79 7.06 18.23
N SER A 46 -3.44 8.34 18.28
CA SER A 46 -4.17 9.34 19.06
C SER A 46 -5.59 9.56 18.52
N GLN A 47 -5.73 9.67 17.19
CA GLN A 47 -7.03 9.86 16.52
C GLN A 47 -7.93 8.63 16.70
N LEU A 48 -7.39 7.41 16.55
CA LEU A 48 -8.12 6.17 16.81
C LEU A 48 -8.62 6.09 18.26
N SER A 49 -7.79 6.47 19.24
CA SER A 49 -8.17 6.49 20.66
C SER A 49 -9.25 7.52 20.97
N SER A 50 -9.34 8.58 20.15
CA SER A 50 -10.34 9.65 20.25
C SER A 50 -11.61 9.36 19.42
N GLY A 51 -11.70 8.19 18.76
CA GLY A 51 -12.82 7.80 17.89
C GLY A 51 -12.84 8.51 16.52
N GLN A 52 -11.79 9.23 16.15
CA GLN A 52 -11.67 9.97 14.89
C GLN A 52 -11.14 9.05 13.76
N PHE A 53 -11.92 8.02 13.46
CA PHE A 53 -11.53 6.95 12.53
C PHE A 53 -11.31 7.43 11.09
N GLN A 54 -12.20 8.28 10.58
CA GLN A 54 -12.13 8.78 9.20
C GLN A 54 -10.86 9.61 8.97
N GLN A 55 -10.57 10.51 9.90
CA GLN A 55 -9.39 11.38 9.83
C GLN A 55 -8.08 10.57 9.92
N ALA A 56 -8.07 9.52 10.75
CA ALA A 56 -6.93 8.60 10.83
C ALA A 56 -6.67 7.88 9.51
N LEU A 57 -7.74 7.41 8.84
CA LEU A 57 -7.63 6.75 7.55
C LEU A 57 -7.14 7.72 6.46
N GLU A 58 -7.71 8.91 6.37
CA GLU A 58 -7.29 9.95 5.42
C GLU A 58 -5.81 10.32 5.62
N LEU A 59 -5.40 10.59 6.86
CA LEU A 59 -4.02 10.94 7.20
C LEU A 59 -3.03 9.85 6.78
N ALA A 60 -3.36 8.58 7.02
CA ALA A 60 -2.49 7.47 6.68
C ALA A 60 -2.39 7.26 5.16
N LEU A 61 -3.47 7.47 4.41
CA LEU A 61 -3.50 7.32 2.96
C LEU A 61 -2.78 8.48 2.24
N ASP A 62 -2.85 9.70 2.79
CA ASP A 62 -2.15 10.87 2.23
C ASP A 62 -0.63 10.80 2.44
N ASN A 63 -0.16 10.08 3.47
CA ASN A 63 1.25 9.98 3.83
C ASN A 63 1.87 8.61 3.48
N ALA A 64 1.46 8.00 2.36
CA ALA A 64 2.01 6.73 1.90
C ALA A 64 3.50 6.88 1.48
N PRO A 65 4.46 6.16 2.12
CA PRO A 65 5.87 6.26 1.78
C PRO A 65 6.20 5.48 0.50
N TYR A 66 5.91 6.07 -0.67
CA TYR A 66 6.25 5.47 -1.97
C TYR A 66 7.77 5.30 -2.15
N ILE A 67 8.55 6.23 -1.60
CA ILE A 67 10.01 6.17 -1.56
C ILE A 67 10.42 6.30 -0.11
N ALA A 68 11.13 5.28 0.36
CA ALA A 68 11.55 5.17 1.75
C ALA A 68 13.07 5.04 1.83
N ASP A 69 13.63 5.57 2.91
CA ASP A 69 15.01 5.36 3.34
C ASP A 69 15.35 3.88 3.53
N SER A 70 14.40 3.10 4.06
CA SER A 70 14.53 1.69 4.34
C SER A 70 13.24 0.92 4.00
N PRO A 71 13.33 -0.38 3.66
CA PRO A 71 12.16 -1.22 3.47
C PRO A 71 11.27 -1.30 4.72
N GLN A 72 11.86 -1.16 5.91
CA GLN A 72 11.18 -1.23 7.20
C GLN A 72 10.22 -0.05 7.42
N THR A 73 10.53 1.13 6.87
CA THR A 73 9.65 2.30 6.93
C THR A 73 8.32 2.04 6.22
N LYS A 74 8.35 1.40 5.04
CA LYS A 74 7.13 0.98 4.33
C LYS A 74 6.35 -0.06 5.13
N GLU A 75 7.04 -1.06 5.68
CA GLU A 75 6.41 -2.10 6.50
C GLU A 75 5.73 -1.53 7.76
N MET A 76 6.36 -0.57 8.43
CA MET A 76 5.80 0.13 9.59
C MET A 76 4.51 0.87 9.24
N HIS A 77 4.50 1.59 8.11
CA HIS A 77 3.32 2.31 7.66
C HIS A 77 2.20 1.35 7.23
N ALA A 78 2.54 0.27 6.51
CA ALA A 78 1.58 -0.76 6.11
C ALA A 78 0.89 -1.42 7.33
N LYS A 79 1.64 -1.69 8.40
CA LYS A 79 1.07 -2.17 9.68
C LYS A 79 0.14 -1.14 10.31
N THR A 80 0.53 0.14 10.28
CA THR A 80 -0.30 1.24 10.80
C THR A 80 -1.64 1.34 10.03
N VAL A 81 -1.61 1.27 8.70
CA VAL A 81 -2.83 1.24 7.88
C VAL A 81 -3.69 0.03 8.22
N PHE A 82 -3.08 -1.15 8.35
CA PHE A 82 -3.80 -2.36 8.75
C PHE A 82 -4.47 -2.24 10.13
N GLU A 83 -3.81 -1.63 11.11
CA GLU A 83 -4.38 -1.35 12.43
C GLU A 83 -5.61 -0.44 12.34
N ILE A 84 -5.58 0.60 11.49
CA ILE A 84 -6.73 1.46 11.22
C ILE A 84 -7.89 0.64 10.67
N LEU A 85 -7.66 -0.16 9.63
CA LEU A 85 -8.70 -0.98 9.00
C LEU A 85 -9.33 -1.97 10.00
N CYS A 86 -8.50 -2.56 10.88
CA CYS A 86 -8.97 -3.41 11.97
C CYS A 86 -9.80 -2.63 12.98
N SER A 87 -9.31 -1.47 13.41
CA SER A 87 -9.98 -0.63 14.41
C SER A 87 -11.34 -0.16 13.92
N ILE A 88 -11.44 0.32 12.67
CA ILE A 88 -12.70 0.73 12.06
C ILE A 88 -13.69 -0.44 12.04
N LYS A 89 -13.27 -1.60 11.54
CA LYS A 89 -14.15 -2.78 11.43
C LYS A 89 -14.59 -3.30 12.80
N ASN A 90 -13.75 -3.21 13.83
CA ASN A 90 -14.10 -3.67 15.18
C ASN A 90 -15.09 -2.72 15.89
N ASN A 91 -15.09 -1.44 15.52
CA ASN A 91 -15.97 -0.42 16.11
C ASN A 91 -17.22 -0.11 15.26
N ASN A 92 -17.31 -0.61 14.02
CA ASN A 92 -18.37 -0.29 13.08
C ASN A 92 -18.91 -1.54 12.35
N ASN A 93 -20.13 -1.44 11.81
CA ASN A 93 -20.74 -2.53 11.04
C ASN A 93 -20.13 -2.63 9.63
N VAL A 94 -20.22 -3.80 8.98
CA VAL A 94 -19.74 -3.99 7.60
C VAL A 94 -20.42 -3.04 6.61
N SER A 95 -21.70 -2.75 6.83
CA SER A 95 -22.49 -1.82 6.01
C SER A 95 -21.98 -0.38 6.07
N GLU A 96 -21.33 0.02 7.16
CA GLU A 96 -20.83 1.37 7.37
C GLU A 96 -19.47 1.59 6.70
N LEU A 97 -18.71 0.52 6.39
CA LEU A 97 -17.40 0.63 5.73
C LEU A 97 -17.48 1.36 4.38
N GLY A 98 -18.57 1.19 3.65
CA GLY A 98 -18.79 1.91 2.40
C GLY A 98 -18.88 3.43 2.57
N GLN A 99 -19.31 3.93 3.73
CA GLN A 99 -19.33 5.36 4.01
C GLN A 99 -17.92 5.93 4.15
N PHE A 100 -17.03 5.21 4.85
CA PHE A 100 -15.62 5.58 4.98
C PHE A 100 -14.94 5.69 3.61
N VAL A 101 -15.20 4.74 2.70
CA VAL A 101 -14.64 4.79 1.34
C VAL A 101 -15.24 5.93 0.51
N LYS A 102 -16.54 6.22 0.64
CA LYS A 102 -17.20 7.31 -0.09
C LYS A 102 -16.69 8.69 0.29
N SER A 103 -16.25 8.88 1.54
CA SER A 103 -15.64 10.14 1.99
C SER A 103 -14.19 10.31 1.55
N LEU A 104 -13.51 9.23 1.13
CA LEU A 104 -12.17 9.32 0.54
C LEU A 104 -12.22 9.93 -0.86
N ASN A 105 -11.18 10.69 -1.19
CA ASN A 105 -10.96 11.14 -2.56
C ASN A 105 -10.46 9.98 -3.45
N GLN A 106 -10.45 10.19 -4.77
CA GLN A 106 -10.09 9.15 -5.74
C GLN A 106 -8.66 8.61 -5.55
N GLU A 107 -7.70 9.46 -5.17
CA GLU A 107 -6.30 9.07 -4.96
C GLU A 107 -6.13 8.25 -3.67
N GLN A 108 -6.85 8.61 -2.61
CA GLN A 108 -6.91 7.85 -1.37
C GLN A 108 -7.57 6.48 -1.58
N GLN A 109 -8.62 6.40 -2.40
CA GLN A 109 -9.27 5.14 -2.76
C GLN A 109 -8.31 4.19 -3.50
N ASP A 110 -7.51 4.71 -4.44
CA ASP A 110 -6.49 3.92 -5.12
C ASP A 110 -5.40 3.45 -4.16
N THR A 111 -4.97 4.35 -3.27
CA THR A 111 -3.96 4.05 -2.25
C THR A 111 -4.46 2.99 -1.27
N LEU A 112 -5.75 3.01 -0.92
CA LEU A 112 -6.39 2.00 -0.09
C LEU A 112 -6.32 0.62 -0.76
N ILE A 113 -6.61 0.51 -2.07
CA ILE A 113 -6.47 -0.76 -2.81
C ILE A 113 -5.04 -1.30 -2.73
N LYS A 114 -4.02 -0.43 -2.87
CA LYS A 114 -2.61 -0.84 -2.71
C LYS A 114 -2.37 -1.48 -1.34
N TYR A 115 -2.84 -0.83 -0.26
CA TYR A 115 -2.66 -1.35 1.09
C TYR A 115 -3.48 -2.61 1.39
N LEU A 116 -4.64 -2.79 0.74
CA LEU A 116 -5.43 -4.02 0.85
C LEU A 116 -4.68 -5.20 0.25
N TYR A 117 -4.17 -5.08 -0.98
CA TYR A 117 -3.34 -6.12 -1.59
C TYR A 117 -2.05 -6.37 -0.80
N LYS A 118 -1.38 -5.31 -0.36
CA LYS A 118 -0.19 -5.42 0.48
C LYS A 118 -0.50 -6.20 1.77
N SER A 119 -1.56 -5.83 2.48
CA SER A 119 -1.96 -6.53 3.71
C SER A 119 -2.34 -8.00 3.46
N MET A 120 -3.00 -8.31 2.36
CA MET A 120 -3.33 -9.70 1.98
C MET A 120 -2.07 -10.54 1.67
N SER A 121 -1.00 -9.90 1.19
CA SER A 121 0.29 -10.58 0.94
C SER A 121 1.06 -10.88 2.24
N GLU A 122 0.75 -10.18 3.34
CA GLU A 122 1.49 -10.29 4.59
C GLU A 122 0.89 -11.33 5.55
N PRO A 123 1.72 -12.05 6.34
CA PRO A 123 1.24 -13.09 7.27
C PRO A 123 0.24 -12.59 8.32
N TYR A 124 0.33 -11.33 8.73
CA TYR A 124 -0.61 -10.74 9.70
C TYR A 124 -1.98 -10.46 9.08
N GLY A 125 -2.04 -10.05 7.81
CA GLY A 125 -3.29 -9.77 7.12
C GLY A 125 -3.99 -11.04 6.65
N GLN A 126 -3.23 -12.08 6.28
CA GLN A 126 -3.79 -13.40 5.98
C GLN A 126 -4.64 -13.96 7.14
N LYS A 127 -4.25 -13.72 8.39
CA LYS A 127 -5.02 -14.10 9.59
C LYS A 127 -6.35 -13.34 9.72
N GLN A 128 -6.48 -12.19 9.06
CA GLN A 128 -7.67 -11.34 9.04
C GLN A 128 -8.29 -11.28 7.62
N GLY A 129 -8.18 -12.36 6.84
CA GLY A 129 -8.63 -12.38 5.45
C GLY A 129 -10.09 -11.95 5.24
N GLY A 130 -11.01 -12.39 6.10
CA GLY A 130 -12.42 -11.98 6.00
C GLY A 130 -12.63 -10.47 6.21
N LEU A 131 -11.84 -9.84 7.08
CA LEU A 131 -11.87 -8.39 7.30
C LEU A 131 -11.38 -7.64 6.05
N LEU A 132 -10.27 -8.09 5.48
CA LEU A 132 -9.69 -7.48 4.28
C LEU A 132 -10.59 -7.63 3.06
N LEU A 133 -11.26 -8.79 2.91
CA LEU A 133 -12.22 -9.02 1.84
C LEU A 133 -13.46 -8.13 1.95
N ASN A 134 -13.98 -7.88 3.16
CA ASN A 134 -15.08 -6.93 3.36
C ASN A 134 -14.69 -5.51 2.92
N TRP A 135 -13.47 -5.06 3.28
CA TRP A 135 -12.95 -3.77 2.83
C TRP A 135 -12.77 -3.72 1.32
N PHE A 136 -12.23 -4.79 0.74
CA PHE A 136 -12.03 -4.90 -0.70
C PHE A 136 -13.35 -4.84 -1.47
N GLU A 137 -14.34 -5.64 -1.05
CA GLU A 137 -15.68 -5.64 -1.63
C GLU A 137 -16.27 -4.23 -1.63
N LYS A 138 -16.28 -3.56 -0.46
CA LYS A 138 -16.86 -2.23 -0.31
C LYS A 138 -16.10 -1.16 -1.09
N THR A 139 -14.77 -1.29 -1.19
CA THR A 139 -13.96 -0.38 -2.00
C THR A 139 -14.29 -0.53 -3.48
N VAL A 140 -14.31 -1.77 -4.00
CA VAL A 140 -14.59 -2.06 -5.40
C VAL A 140 -16.04 -1.74 -5.79
N GLU A 141 -17.00 -1.89 -4.87
CA GLU A 141 -18.39 -1.49 -5.08
C GLU A 141 -18.50 0.02 -5.40
N ILE A 142 -17.63 0.84 -4.83
CA ILE A 142 -17.62 2.31 -5.00
C ILE A 142 -16.71 2.73 -6.17
N THR A 143 -15.50 2.19 -6.25
CA THR A 143 -14.51 2.60 -7.26
C THR A 143 -14.68 1.89 -8.59
N GLY A 144 -15.45 0.80 -8.62
CA GLY A 144 -15.42 -0.18 -9.69
C GLY A 144 -14.05 -0.87 -9.83
N VAL A 145 -13.88 -1.60 -10.92
CA VAL A 145 -12.63 -2.33 -11.25
C VAL A 145 -11.48 -1.40 -11.64
N GLY A 146 -11.73 -0.11 -11.89
CA GLY A 146 -10.72 0.85 -12.33
C GLY A 146 -9.62 1.10 -11.31
N ALA A 147 -9.90 1.01 -10.01
CA ALA A 147 -8.88 1.11 -8.96
C ALA A 147 -7.93 -0.10 -8.97
N ILE A 148 -8.44 -1.30 -9.28
CA ILE A 148 -7.62 -2.51 -9.46
C ILE A 148 -6.74 -2.38 -10.70
N ALA A 149 -7.28 -1.92 -11.82
CA ALA A 149 -6.50 -1.72 -13.04
C ALA A 149 -5.35 -0.72 -12.84
N ARG A 150 -5.62 0.39 -12.11
CA ARG A 150 -4.58 1.34 -11.70
C ARG A 150 -3.56 0.71 -10.77
N TYR A 151 -3.98 -0.07 -9.78
CA TYR A 151 -3.06 -0.82 -8.92
C TYR A 151 -2.10 -1.74 -9.72
N MET A 152 -2.63 -2.49 -10.70
CA MET A 152 -1.84 -3.42 -11.52
C MET A 152 -0.82 -2.71 -12.43
N THR A 153 -1.02 -1.42 -12.73
CA THR A 153 -0.17 -0.64 -13.63
C THR A 153 0.70 0.39 -12.91
N ASP A 154 0.41 0.69 -11.64
CA ASP A 154 1.15 1.68 -10.87
C ASP A 154 2.50 1.13 -10.39
N ARG A 155 3.58 1.83 -10.75
CA ARG A 155 4.95 1.51 -10.34
C ARG A 155 5.28 2.03 -8.94
N ARG A 156 4.45 2.92 -8.38
CA ARG A 156 4.55 3.42 -7.00
C ARG A 156 4.04 2.37 -6.01
N THR A 157 4.94 1.56 -5.49
CA THR A 157 4.63 0.48 -4.55
C THR A 157 4.67 0.93 -3.08
N VAL A 158 3.80 0.34 -2.27
CA VAL A 158 3.69 0.54 -0.82
C VAL A 158 4.10 -0.71 -0.04
#